data_AF-A0A7C5EU02-F1
#
_entry.id   AF-A0A7C5EU02-F1
#
_cell.length_a   1.000
_cell.length_b   1.000
_cell.length_c   1.000
_cell.angle_alpha   90.00
_cell.angle_beta   90.00
_cell.angle_gamma   90.00
#
_symmetry.space_group_name_H-M   'P 1'
#
loop_
_entity.id
_entity.type
_entity.pdbx_description
1 polymer ?
#
loop_
_entity_poly.entity_id
_entity_poly.type
_entity_poly.pdbx_seq_one_letter_code
_entity_poly.pdbx_strand_id
1 'polypeptide(L)'
;MVSRVTLRRRVQELLQTRDFPALVALAGQADGVPPLLLQFLFNPQDLLYWRALEGLGEVARGHPEQVKKVIGRLLWMLNEDSGSAGWGAAAALGEIARQAFPVVSDIIPMFCGFLEKPFSRGAMLWGLGRLAEVRPEALAEVLPCIRLCLKDQDPEVRGLGAWTLGMLRDQEAREDLEALLKDEAPLTLYEQGELNRTTVAHLAREALARLK
;
A
#
# COMPACT_ATOMS: atom_id res chain seq x y z
N MET A 1 -21.34 -7.81 24.51
CA MET A 1 -20.79 -8.29 23.22
C MET A 1 -21.35 -7.40 22.12
N VAL A 2 -20.51 -6.64 21.41
CA VAL A 2 -20.97 -5.74 20.33
C VAL A 2 -21.42 -6.61 19.15
N SER A 3 -22.61 -6.36 18.59
CA SER A 3 -23.08 -7.13 17.42
C SER A 3 -22.20 -6.87 16.20
N ARG A 4 -22.05 -7.86 15.31
CA ARG A 4 -21.21 -7.75 14.10
C ARG A 4 -21.64 -6.59 13.17
N VAL A 5 -22.94 -6.30 13.12
CA VAL A 5 -23.52 -5.18 12.36
C VAL A 5 -23.10 -3.84 12.98
N THR A 6 -23.19 -3.71 14.30
CA THR A 6 -22.77 -2.50 15.02
C THR A 6 -21.27 -2.27 14.89
N LEU A 7 -20.45 -3.33 14.93
CA LEU A 7 -19.01 -3.23 14.76
C LEU A 7 -18.63 -2.75 13.35
N ARG A 8 -19.26 -3.31 12.30
CA ARG A 8 -19.03 -2.89 10.90
C ARG A 8 -19.34 -1.41 10.71
N ARG A 9 -20.50 -0.95 11.17
CA ARG A 9 -20.88 0.46 11.09
C ARG A 9 -19.87 1.36 11.80
N ARG A 10 -19.46 0.97 13.01
CA ARG A 10 -18.49 1.76 13.78
C ARG A 10 -17.13 1.86 13.08
N VAL A 11 -16.60 0.77 12.55
CA VAL A 11 -15.36 0.79 11.76
C VAL A 11 -15.52 1.71 10.55
N GLN A 12 -16.62 1.61 9.82
CA GLN A 12 -16.86 2.46 8.64
C GLN A 12 -16.90 3.95 9.01
N GLU A 13 -17.56 4.34 10.10
CA GLU A 13 -17.57 5.74 10.58
C GLU A 13 -16.15 6.24 10.91
N LEU A 14 -15.36 5.41 11.61
CA LEU A 14 -13.99 5.76 11.99
C LEU A 14 -13.08 5.89 10.77
N LEU A 15 -13.26 5.04 9.76
CA LEU A 15 -12.56 5.17 8.48
C LEU A 15 -13.01 6.44 7.73
N GLN A 16 -14.30 6.75 7.68
CA GLN A 16 -14.81 7.96 7.03
C GLN A 16 -14.30 9.26 7.66
N THR A 17 -14.10 9.26 8.97
CA THR A 17 -13.58 10.40 9.74
C THR A 17 -12.07 10.38 9.91
N ARG A 18 -11.40 9.30 9.47
CA ARG A 18 -9.97 9.04 9.69
C ARG A 18 -9.55 9.09 11.16
N ASP A 19 -10.46 8.73 12.08
CA ASP A 19 -10.18 8.63 13.50
C ASP A 19 -9.49 7.28 13.80
N PHE A 20 -8.24 7.16 13.37
CA PHE A 20 -7.41 5.99 13.61
C PHE A 20 -7.10 5.74 15.09
N PRO A 21 -6.87 6.76 15.96
CA PRO A 21 -6.75 6.51 17.39
C PRO A 21 -7.95 5.77 17.98
N ALA A 22 -9.18 6.18 17.64
CA ALA A 22 -10.37 5.45 18.08
C ALA A 22 -10.51 4.08 17.42
N LEU A 23 -10.06 3.90 16.16
CA LEU A 23 -10.03 2.59 15.50
C LEU A 23 -9.08 1.62 16.22
N VAL A 24 -7.90 2.08 16.63
CA VAL A 24 -6.92 1.31 17.42
C VAL A 24 -7.49 0.98 18.80
N ALA A 25 -8.14 1.93 19.47
CA ALA A 25 -8.81 1.68 20.74
C ALA A 25 -9.94 0.63 20.62
N LEU A 26 -10.69 0.66 19.51
CA LEU A 26 -11.74 -0.32 19.21
C LEU A 26 -11.15 -1.71 18.94
N ALA A 27 -10.03 -1.80 18.21
CA ALA A 27 -9.33 -3.07 17.97
C ALA A 27 -8.86 -3.72 19.27
N GLY A 28 -8.45 -2.93 20.27
CA GLY A 28 -8.12 -3.44 21.61
C GLY A 28 -9.30 -4.04 22.38
N GLN A 29 -10.53 -3.75 21.97
CA GLN A 29 -11.76 -4.26 22.59
C GLN A 29 -12.43 -5.36 21.76
N ALA A 30 -12.05 -5.50 20.49
CA ALA A 30 -12.68 -6.42 19.54
C ALA A 30 -11.69 -6.97 18.50
N ASP A 31 -11.28 -8.22 18.67
CA ASP A 31 -10.41 -8.97 17.74
C ASP A 31 -10.98 -9.09 16.30
N GLY A 32 -12.26 -8.77 16.12
CA GLY A 32 -12.93 -8.76 14.82
C GLY A 32 -12.58 -7.56 13.93
N VAL A 33 -11.86 -6.55 14.44
CA VAL A 33 -11.53 -5.34 13.66
C VAL A 33 -10.59 -5.62 12.48
N PRO A 34 -9.42 -6.30 12.63
CA PRO A 34 -8.55 -6.56 11.48
C PRO A 34 -9.24 -7.37 10.35
N PRO A 35 -9.94 -8.49 10.63
CA PRO A 35 -10.68 -9.22 9.57
C PRO A 35 -11.81 -8.41 8.92
N LEU A 36 -12.32 -7.40 9.62
CA LEU A 36 -13.34 -6.50 9.09
C LEU A 36 -12.73 -5.42 8.19
N LEU A 37 -11.55 -4.89 8.51
CA LEU A 37 -10.82 -3.97 7.63
C LEU A 37 -10.52 -4.60 6.28
N LEU A 38 -10.20 -5.90 6.23
CA LEU A 38 -10.00 -6.63 4.98
C LEU A 38 -11.23 -6.60 4.05
N GLN A 39 -12.44 -6.39 4.58
CA GLN A 39 -13.66 -6.35 3.78
C GLN A 39 -13.81 -5.06 2.96
N PHE A 40 -12.99 -4.05 3.22
CA PHE A 40 -12.98 -2.78 2.49
C PHE A 40 -11.91 -2.75 1.38
N LEU A 41 -11.10 -3.81 1.23
CA LEU A 41 -9.93 -3.84 0.35
C LEU A 41 -10.22 -4.28 -1.11
N PHE A 42 -11.40 -3.96 -1.63
CA PHE A 42 -11.85 -4.45 -2.94
C PHE A 42 -12.17 -3.36 -3.98
N ASN A 43 -12.23 -2.08 -3.61
CA ASN A 43 -12.57 -1.00 -4.54
C ASN A 43 -11.63 0.22 -4.39
N PRO A 44 -10.53 0.30 -5.17
CA PRO A 44 -9.58 1.40 -5.10
C PRO A 44 -10.14 2.75 -5.57
N GLN A 45 -11.34 2.79 -6.16
CA GLN A 45 -12.04 4.04 -6.47
C GLN A 45 -12.80 4.61 -5.25
N ASP A 46 -12.97 3.81 -4.19
CA ASP A 46 -13.61 4.24 -2.95
C ASP A 46 -12.55 4.74 -1.96
N LEU A 47 -12.77 5.91 -1.37
CA LEU A 47 -11.87 6.45 -0.37
C LEU A 47 -11.80 5.57 0.90
N LEU A 48 -12.86 4.82 1.21
CA LEU A 48 -12.87 3.85 2.31
C LEU A 48 -11.85 2.73 2.12
N TYR A 49 -11.56 2.33 0.89
CA TYR A 49 -10.54 1.32 0.61
C TYR A 49 -9.17 1.76 1.12
N TRP A 50 -8.77 2.99 0.78
CA TRP A 50 -7.46 3.51 1.14
C TRP A 50 -7.35 3.82 2.63
N ARG A 51 -8.42 4.35 3.22
CA ARG A 51 -8.47 4.60 4.66
C ARG A 51 -8.47 3.29 5.44
N ALA A 52 -9.03 2.21 4.90
CA ALA A 52 -8.94 0.89 5.52
C ALA A 52 -7.52 0.31 5.47
N LEU A 53 -6.75 0.58 4.40
CA LEU A 53 -5.32 0.23 4.33
C LEU A 53 -4.53 0.94 5.42
N GLU A 54 -4.68 2.26 5.53
CA GLU A 54 -4.05 3.05 6.61
C GLU A 54 -4.48 2.58 8.00
N GLY A 55 -5.78 2.36 8.18
CA GLY A 55 -6.35 1.86 9.42
C GLY A 55 -5.79 0.50 9.82
N LEU A 56 -5.54 -0.39 8.85
CA LEU A 56 -4.91 -1.68 9.11
C LEU A 56 -3.45 -1.51 9.55
N GLY A 57 -2.71 -0.58 8.94
CA GLY A 57 -1.37 -0.20 9.38
C GLY A 57 -1.35 0.35 10.81
N GLU A 58 -2.23 1.29 11.14
CA GLU A 58 -2.35 1.86 12.49
C GLU A 58 -2.76 0.79 13.53
N VAL A 59 -3.67 -0.12 13.17
CA VAL A 59 -4.01 -1.27 14.02
C VAL A 59 -2.82 -2.23 14.15
N ALA A 60 -1.99 -2.40 13.13
CA ALA A 60 -0.78 -3.21 13.22
C ALA A 60 0.24 -2.62 14.20
N ARG A 61 0.37 -1.29 14.22
CA ARG A 61 1.22 -0.57 15.18
C ARG A 61 0.75 -0.79 16.63
N GLY A 62 -0.56 -0.65 16.87
CA GLY A 62 -1.13 -0.76 18.23
C GLY A 62 -1.34 -2.20 18.72
N HIS A 63 -1.66 -3.13 17.82
CA HIS A 63 -2.04 -4.51 18.11
C HIS A 63 -1.37 -5.51 17.14
N PRO A 64 -0.04 -5.59 17.09
CA PRO A 64 0.69 -6.39 16.10
C PRO A 64 0.32 -7.88 16.12
N GLU A 65 0.07 -8.45 17.30
CA GLU A 65 -0.35 -9.86 17.44
C GLU A 65 -1.74 -10.15 16.85
N GLN A 66 -2.64 -9.16 16.83
CA GLN A 66 -3.93 -9.32 16.15
C GLN A 66 -3.75 -9.30 14.62
N VAL A 67 -2.88 -8.41 14.11
CA VAL A 67 -2.64 -8.29 12.67
C VAL A 67 -1.84 -9.47 12.12
N LYS A 68 -0.92 -10.05 12.90
CA LYS A 68 -0.23 -11.30 12.55
C LYS A 68 -1.19 -12.40 12.07
N LYS A 69 -2.34 -12.54 12.73
CA LYS A 69 -3.36 -13.53 12.41
C LYS A 69 -4.00 -13.34 11.03
N VAL A 70 -3.97 -12.13 10.47
CA VAL A 70 -4.56 -11.84 9.14
C VAL A 70 -3.53 -11.80 8.01
N ILE A 71 -2.23 -11.83 8.29
CA ILE A 71 -1.17 -11.84 7.26
C ILE A 71 -1.27 -13.09 6.38
N GLY A 72 -1.48 -14.27 6.98
CA GLY A 72 -1.69 -15.50 6.21
C GLY A 72 -2.88 -15.39 5.23
N ARG A 73 -3.93 -14.65 5.62
CA ARG A 73 -5.07 -14.38 4.75
C ARG A 73 -4.74 -13.39 3.62
N LEU A 74 -3.96 -12.35 3.90
CA LEU A 74 -3.47 -11.42 2.88
C LEU A 74 -2.61 -12.15 1.84
N LEU A 75 -1.69 -13.00 2.30
CA LEU A 75 -0.85 -13.82 1.42
C LEU A 75 -1.69 -14.80 0.58
N TRP A 76 -2.71 -15.42 1.18
CA TRP A 76 -3.63 -16.29 0.44
C TRP A 76 -4.41 -15.54 -0.64
N MET A 77 -4.86 -14.30 -0.38
CA MET A 77 -5.52 -13.44 -1.38
C MET A 77 -4.60 -13.01 -2.53
N LEU A 78 -3.27 -13.10 -2.35
CA LEU A 78 -2.26 -12.82 -3.38
C LEU A 78 -1.85 -14.07 -4.16
N ASN A 79 -2.45 -15.22 -3.86
CA ASN A 79 -2.28 -16.44 -4.65
C ASN A 79 -3.23 -16.44 -5.86
N GLU A 80 -2.75 -16.95 -6.99
CA GLU A 80 -3.50 -16.99 -8.26
C GLU A 80 -4.76 -17.87 -8.16
N ASP A 81 -4.72 -18.91 -7.31
CA ASP A 81 -5.84 -19.82 -7.07
C ASP A 81 -6.96 -19.25 -6.18
N SER A 82 -6.79 -18.04 -5.62
CA SER A 82 -7.74 -17.51 -4.63
C SER A 82 -9.09 -17.11 -5.22
N GLY A 83 -9.18 -16.91 -6.55
CA GLY A 83 -10.40 -16.49 -7.26
C GLY A 83 -10.91 -15.09 -6.88
N SER A 84 -10.40 -14.50 -5.79
CA SER A 84 -10.60 -13.13 -5.39
C SER A 84 -9.42 -12.32 -5.89
N ALA A 85 -9.68 -11.29 -6.69
CA ALA A 85 -8.64 -10.37 -7.06
C ALA A 85 -8.32 -9.52 -5.81
N GLY A 86 -7.28 -9.91 -5.07
CA GLY A 86 -6.86 -9.32 -3.80
C GLY A 86 -6.26 -7.92 -3.95
N TRP A 87 -7.01 -6.98 -4.53
CA TRP A 87 -6.52 -5.69 -5.03
C TRP A 87 -5.81 -4.89 -3.92
N GLY A 88 -6.35 -4.87 -2.70
CA GLY A 88 -5.68 -4.20 -1.57
C GLY A 88 -4.76 -5.07 -0.72
N ALA A 89 -4.66 -6.38 -0.97
CA ALA A 89 -3.88 -7.26 -0.09
C ALA A 89 -2.37 -6.92 -0.12
N ALA A 90 -1.88 -6.61 -1.31
CA ALA A 90 -0.51 -6.15 -1.53
C ALA A 90 -0.24 -4.81 -0.81
N ALA A 91 -1.08 -3.80 -1.06
CA ALA A 91 -0.99 -2.51 -0.37
C ALA A 91 -1.05 -2.64 1.16
N ALA A 92 -1.89 -3.55 1.67
CA ALA A 92 -2.03 -3.83 3.10
C ALA A 92 -0.73 -4.37 3.70
N LEU A 93 -0.02 -5.28 3.03
CA LEU A 93 1.27 -5.75 3.48
C LEU A 93 2.31 -4.61 3.56
N GLY A 94 2.28 -3.69 2.59
CA GLY A 94 3.11 -2.48 2.63
C GLY A 94 2.80 -1.54 3.80
N GLU A 95 1.52 -1.27 4.07
CA GLU A 95 1.11 -0.45 5.23
C GLU A 95 1.43 -1.13 6.57
N ILE A 96 1.28 -2.45 6.66
CA ILE A 96 1.72 -3.21 7.83
C ILE A 96 3.24 -3.12 7.98
N ALA A 97 4.00 -3.22 6.88
CA ALA A 97 5.46 -3.07 6.93
C ALA A 97 5.87 -1.67 7.39
N ARG A 98 5.20 -0.62 6.91
CA ARG A 98 5.41 0.78 7.32
C ARG A 98 5.25 0.93 8.83
N GLN A 99 4.23 0.29 9.41
CA GLN A 99 3.76 0.58 10.76
C GLN A 99 4.20 -0.42 11.83
N ALA A 100 4.48 -1.67 11.42
CA ALA A 100 4.80 -2.79 12.28
C ALA A 100 5.85 -3.70 11.60
N PHE A 101 6.94 -3.11 11.11
CA PHE A 101 7.98 -3.79 10.32
C PHE A 101 8.41 -5.18 10.83
N PRO A 102 8.72 -5.41 12.12
CA PRO A 102 9.16 -6.73 12.61
C PRO A 102 8.14 -7.86 12.40
N VAL A 103 6.88 -7.51 12.10
CA VAL A 103 5.81 -8.48 11.84
C VAL A 103 5.92 -9.08 10.43
N VAL A 104 6.50 -8.35 9.48
CA VAL A 104 6.55 -8.72 8.05
C VAL A 104 7.96 -8.63 7.45
N SER A 105 8.99 -8.38 8.26
CA SER A 105 10.38 -8.24 7.79
C SER A 105 10.83 -9.45 6.97
N ASP A 106 10.45 -10.65 7.40
CA ASP A 106 10.89 -11.90 6.79
C ASP A 106 10.25 -12.17 5.42
N ILE A 107 9.17 -11.44 5.09
CA ILE A 107 8.45 -11.58 3.82
C ILE A 107 8.70 -10.41 2.85
N ILE A 108 9.54 -9.43 3.21
CA ILE A 108 9.89 -8.32 2.32
C ILE A 108 10.45 -8.80 0.97
N PRO A 109 11.35 -9.81 0.91
CA PRO A 109 11.84 -10.30 -0.39
C PRO A 109 10.73 -10.85 -1.29
N MET A 110 9.62 -11.36 -0.71
CA MET A 110 8.48 -11.85 -1.48
C MET A 110 7.76 -10.73 -2.24
N PHE A 111 7.94 -9.47 -1.86
CA PHE A 111 7.27 -8.34 -2.49
C PHE A 111 7.66 -8.17 -3.97
N CYS A 112 8.86 -8.59 -4.38
CA CYS A 112 9.23 -8.69 -5.79
C CYS A 112 8.25 -9.57 -6.60
N GLY A 113 7.86 -10.74 -6.08
CA GLY A 113 6.90 -11.61 -6.74
C GLY A 113 5.50 -10.99 -6.87
N PHE A 114 5.13 -10.08 -5.96
CA PHE A 114 3.88 -9.33 -6.06
C PHE A 114 3.98 -8.17 -7.06
N LEU A 115 5.17 -7.63 -7.30
CA LEU A 115 5.43 -6.69 -8.38
C LEU A 115 5.40 -7.36 -9.76
N GLU A 116 5.66 -8.66 -9.87
CA GLU A 116 5.57 -9.35 -11.17
C GLU A 116 4.12 -9.57 -11.63
N LYS A 117 3.18 -9.67 -10.68
CA LYS A 117 1.77 -9.99 -10.94
C LYS A 117 0.95 -8.74 -11.28
N PRO A 118 0.28 -8.67 -12.46
CA PRO A 118 -0.47 -7.48 -12.88
C PRO A 118 -1.52 -7.00 -11.86
N PHE A 119 -2.26 -7.92 -11.24
CA PHE A 119 -3.35 -7.57 -10.32
C PHE A 119 -2.89 -6.98 -8.98
N SER A 120 -1.63 -7.18 -8.59
CA SER A 120 -1.09 -6.72 -7.31
C SER A 120 -0.01 -5.65 -7.43
N ARG A 121 0.60 -5.49 -8.61
CA ARG A 121 1.77 -4.63 -8.82
C ARG A 121 1.53 -3.17 -8.41
N GLY A 122 0.45 -2.55 -8.89
CA GLY A 122 0.12 -1.16 -8.53
C GLY A 122 -0.09 -0.98 -7.03
N ALA A 123 -0.90 -1.85 -6.42
CA ALA A 123 -1.14 -1.83 -4.98
C ALA A 123 0.13 -2.07 -4.15
N MET A 124 1.00 -2.98 -4.60
CA MET A 124 2.29 -3.24 -3.97
C MET A 124 3.17 -1.99 -4.06
N LEU A 125 3.32 -1.37 -5.23
CA LEU A 125 4.10 -0.14 -5.39
C LEU A 125 3.63 0.97 -4.46
N TRP A 126 2.31 1.19 -4.33
CA TRP A 126 1.80 2.16 -3.36
C TRP A 126 2.25 1.80 -1.93
N GLY A 127 2.11 0.54 -1.52
CA GLY A 127 2.56 0.09 -0.20
C GLY A 127 4.08 0.23 0.02
N LEU A 128 4.89 -0.01 -1.02
CA LEU A 128 6.34 0.15 -0.95
C LEU A 128 6.75 1.62 -0.87
N GLY A 129 6.14 2.52 -1.64
CA GLY A 129 6.42 3.95 -1.52
C GLY A 129 6.04 4.50 -0.15
N ARG A 130 4.92 4.03 0.42
CA ARG A 130 4.53 4.32 1.81
C ARG A 130 5.54 3.79 2.84
N LEU A 131 6.12 2.61 2.62
CA LEU A 131 7.20 2.08 3.46
C LEU A 131 8.49 2.88 3.28
N ALA A 132 8.82 3.28 2.05
CA ALA A 132 10.02 4.05 1.72
C ALA A 132 10.06 5.41 2.42
N GLU A 133 8.90 6.03 2.70
CA GLU A 133 8.81 7.27 3.49
C GLU A 133 9.39 7.14 4.90
N VAL A 134 9.34 5.94 5.50
CA VAL A 134 9.74 5.71 6.90
C VAL A 134 10.94 4.79 7.06
N ARG A 135 11.19 3.91 6.08
CA ARG A 135 12.19 2.85 6.13
C ARG A 135 12.72 2.49 4.74
N PRO A 136 13.38 3.44 4.04
CA PRO A 136 13.89 3.19 2.68
C PRO A 136 14.93 2.06 2.64
N GLU A 137 15.71 1.86 3.72
CA GLU A 137 16.75 0.84 3.79
C GLU A 137 16.23 -0.60 3.73
N ALA A 138 14.97 -0.82 4.14
CA ALA A 138 14.36 -2.15 4.08
C ALA A 138 14.05 -2.61 2.65
N LEU A 139 14.10 -1.70 1.67
CA LEU A 139 13.72 -1.98 0.29
C LEU A 139 14.91 -2.28 -0.63
N ALA A 140 16.13 -2.37 -0.09
CA ALA A 140 17.35 -2.60 -0.87
C ALA A 140 17.26 -3.82 -1.80
N GLU A 141 16.71 -4.94 -1.32
CA GLU A 141 16.57 -6.17 -2.11
C GLU A 141 15.42 -6.10 -3.14
N VAL A 142 14.42 -5.25 -2.91
CA VAL A 142 13.24 -5.10 -3.78
C VAL A 142 13.46 -4.00 -4.83
N LEU A 143 14.46 -3.14 -4.63
CA LEU A 143 14.78 -1.99 -5.48
C LEU A 143 14.91 -2.34 -6.97
N PRO A 144 15.60 -3.44 -7.39
CA PRO A 144 15.66 -3.81 -8.79
C PRO A 144 14.28 -4.08 -9.41
N CYS A 145 13.39 -4.75 -8.65
CA CYS A 145 12.03 -5.05 -9.07
C CYS A 145 11.17 -3.78 -9.23
N ILE A 146 11.38 -2.78 -8.37
CA ILE A 146 10.69 -1.48 -8.46
C ILE A 146 11.14 -0.73 -9.72
N ARG A 147 12.43 -0.74 -10.06
CA ARG A 147 12.96 -0.09 -11.28
C ARG A 147 12.33 -0.64 -12.56
N LEU A 148 12.11 -1.96 -12.63
CA LEU A 148 11.44 -2.59 -13.79
C LEU A 148 10.03 -2.01 -14.04
N CYS A 149 9.34 -1.54 -13.00
CA CYS A 149 7.99 -0.98 -13.10
C CYS A 149 7.94 0.36 -13.85
N LEU A 150 9.07 1.06 -14.03
CA LEU A 150 9.11 2.31 -14.82
C LEU A 150 8.82 2.09 -16.32
N LYS A 151 8.96 0.85 -16.80
CA LYS A 151 8.77 0.47 -18.21
C LYS A 151 7.46 -0.28 -18.44
N ASP A 152 6.59 -0.30 -17.44
CA ASP A 152 5.33 -1.04 -17.51
C ASP A 152 4.37 -0.45 -18.55
N GLN A 153 3.46 -1.27 -19.08
CA GLN A 153 2.44 -0.80 -20.02
C GLN A 153 1.35 0.01 -19.30
N ASP A 154 1.10 -0.29 -18.02
CA ASP A 154 0.12 0.42 -17.20
C ASP A 154 0.70 1.74 -16.67
N PRO A 155 0.08 2.90 -16.97
CA PRO A 155 0.53 4.19 -16.46
C PRO A 155 0.46 4.30 -14.94
N GLU A 156 -0.48 3.64 -14.27
CA GLU A 156 -0.56 3.62 -12.80
C GLU A 156 0.72 3.00 -12.21
N VAL A 157 1.16 1.88 -12.79
CA VAL A 157 2.39 1.19 -12.38
C VAL A 157 3.63 2.05 -12.63
N ARG A 158 3.74 2.68 -13.80
CA ARG A 158 4.88 3.57 -14.10
C ARG A 158 4.94 4.75 -13.12
N GLY A 159 3.80 5.40 -12.90
CA GLY A 159 3.70 6.56 -12.01
C GLY A 159 4.00 6.20 -10.54
N LEU A 160 3.43 5.09 -10.03
CA LEU A 160 3.71 4.63 -8.67
C LEU A 160 5.15 4.12 -8.51
N GLY A 161 5.73 3.52 -9.56
CA GLY A 161 7.14 3.17 -9.61
C GLY A 161 8.03 4.41 -9.49
N ALA A 162 7.74 5.46 -10.27
CA ALA A 162 8.45 6.73 -10.20
C ALA A 162 8.33 7.38 -8.82
N TRP A 163 7.12 7.45 -8.27
CA TRP A 163 6.87 7.98 -6.92
C TRP A 163 7.66 7.22 -5.85
N THR A 164 7.63 5.89 -5.88
CA THR A 164 8.36 5.02 -4.94
C THR A 164 9.88 5.22 -5.03
N LEU A 165 10.45 5.24 -6.23
CA LEU A 165 11.89 5.45 -6.44
C LEU A 165 12.34 6.85 -6.04
N GLY A 166 11.45 7.84 -6.19
CA GLY A 166 11.64 9.19 -5.66
C GLY A 166 11.77 9.21 -4.13
N MET A 167 10.93 8.46 -3.41
CA MET A 167 11.03 8.32 -1.95
C MET A 167 12.32 7.61 -1.53
N LEU A 168 12.76 6.64 -2.33
CA LEU A 168 14.02 5.90 -2.13
C LEU A 168 15.27 6.70 -2.53
N ARG A 169 15.11 7.85 -3.21
CA ARG A 169 16.20 8.66 -3.78
C ARG A 169 17.14 7.84 -4.66
N ASP A 170 16.56 6.93 -5.44
CA ASP A 170 17.31 5.97 -6.22
C ASP A 170 18.03 6.63 -7.41
N GLN A 171 19.34 6.80 -7.32
CA GLN A 171 20.12 7.48 -8.38
C GLN A 171 20.19 6.68 -9.67
N GLU A 172 20.16 5.34 -9.61
CA GLU A 172 20.24 4.49 -10.79
C GLU A 172 18.97 4.59 -11.65
N ALA A 173 17.83 4.97 -11.06
CA ALA A 173 16.59 5.22 -11.80
C ALA A 173 16.58 6.55 -12.57
N ARG A 174 17.60 7.41 -12.43
CA ARG A 174 17.58 8.78 -13.01
C ARG A 174 17.22 8.78 -14.50
N GLU A 175 17.91 7.99 -15.32
CA GLU A 175 17.70 7.96 -16.77
C GLU A 175 16.27 7.49 -17.13
N ASP A 176 15.80 6.43 -16.47
CA ASP A 176 14.45 5.90 -16.68
C ASP A 176 13.37 6.90 -16.20
N LEU A 177 13.61 7.65 -15.11
CA LEU A 177 12.73 8.72 -14.65
C LEU A 177 12.70 9.91 -15.62
N GLU A 178 13.86 10.29 -16.18
CA GLU A 178 13.94 11.34 -17.21
C GLU A 178 13.15 10.96 -18.48
N ALA A 179 13.15 9.68 -18.85
CA ALA A 179 12.36 9.18 -19.98
C ALA A 179 10.83 9.34 -19.77
N LEU A 180 10.37 9.35 -18.51
CA LEU A 180 8.95 9.52 -18.15
C LEU A 180 8.48 10.99 -18.12
N LEU A 181 9.37 11.97 -18.29
CA LEU A 181 9.03 13.41 -18.19
C LEU A 181 8.00 13.91 -19.21
N LYS A 182 7.74 13.13 -20.27
CA LYS A 182 6.75 13.43 -21.32
C LYS A 182 5.52 12.52 -21.27
N ASP A 183 5.47 11.60 -20.31
CA ASP A 183 4.35 10.67 -20.15
C ASP A 183 3.19 11.35 -19.41
N GLU A 184 2.28 11.97 -20.16
CA GLU A 184 1.11 12.66 -19.60
C GLU A 184 -0.07 11.70 -19.30
N ALA A 185 0.16 10.39 -19.28
CA ALA A 185 -0.88 9.44 -18.91
C ALA A 185 -1.38 9.71 -17.47
N PRO A 186 -2.71 9.79 -17.26
CA PRO A 186 -3.27 10.11 -15.96
C PRO A 186 -3.26 8.88 -15.03
N LEU A 187 -3.10 9.14 -13.74
CA LEU A 187 -3.33 8.17 -12.67
C LEU A 187 -3.89 8.87 -11.42
N THR A 188 -4.35 8.08 -10.46
CA THR A 188 -4.80 8.55 -9.15
C THR A 188 -3.81 8.09 -8.09
N LEU A 189 -3.29 9.02 -7.30
CA LEU A 189 -2.44 8.73 -6.15
C LEU A 189 -3.23 9.01 -4.87
N TYR A 190 -3.35 8.00 -4.01
CA TYR A 190 -3.82 8.23 -2.65
C TYR A 190 -2.67 8.73 -1.77
N GLU A 191 -2.79 9.94 -1.26
CA GLU A 191 -1.80 10.55 -0.38
C GLU A 191 -2.50 11.43 0.66
N GLN A 192 -2.01 11.42 1.91
CA GLN A 192 -2.52 12.24 3.01
C GLN A 192 -4.03 12.15 3.29
N GLY A 193 -4.68 11.05 2.88
CA GLY A 193 -6.10 10.80 3.16
C GLY A 193 -7.06 11.04 2.00
N GLU A 194 -6.53 11.50 0.88
CA GLU A 194 -7.30 11.96 -0.28
C GLU A 194 -6.79 11.31 -1.56
N LEU A 195 -7.68 11.19 -2.54
CA LEU A 195 -7.35 10.71 -3.88
C LEU A 195 -7.05 11.89 -4.79
N ASN A 196 -5.79 12.00 -5.20
CA ASN A 196 -5.31 13.10 -6.04
C ASN A 196 -5.08 12.59 -7.46
N ARG A 197 -5.70 13.26 -8.44
CA ARG A 197 -5.43 13.01 -9.86
C ARG A 197 -4.09 13.65 -10.23
N THR A 198 -3.24 12.89 -10.90
CA THR A 198 -1.90 13.31 -11.33
C THR A 198 -1.53 12.66 -12.67
N THR A 199 -0.28 12.84 -13.12
CA THR A 199 0.27 12.19 -14.32
C THR A 199 1.61 11.51 -14.01
N VAL A 200 1.99 10.54 -14.85
CA VAL A 200 3.29 9.85 -14.73
C VAL A 200 4.43 10.88 -14.80
N ALA A 201 4.35 11.83 -15.73
CA ALA A 201 5.31 12.92 -15.87
C ALA A 201 5.41 13.81 -14.62
N HIS A 202 4.31 14.08 -13.94
CA HIS A 202 4.33 14.83 -12.68
C HIS A 202 5.10 14.08 -11.59
N LEU A 203 4.79 12.80 -11.37
CA LEU A 203 5.48 11.99 -10.36
C LEU A 203 6.96 11.76 -10.70
N ALA A 204 7.30 11.62 -11.98
CA ALA A 204 8.70 11.54 -12.43
C ALA A 204 9.48 12.84 -12.14
N ARG A 205 8.87 14.02 -12.36
CA ARG A 205 9.47 15.32 -12.00
C ARG A 205 9.73 15.43 -10.51
N GLU A 206 8.76 15.04 -9.68
CA GLU A 206 8.94 15.05 -8.22
C GLU A 206 10.02 14.08 -7.77
N ALA A 207 10.06 12.87 -8.36
CA ALA A 207 11.08 11.88 -8.07
C ALA A 207 12.47 12.45 -8.37
N LEU A 208 12.70 12.98 -9.58
CA LEU A 208 13.97 13.61 -9.97
C LEU A 208 14.36 14.79 -9.07
N ALA A 209 13.40 15.53 -8.52
CA ALA A 209 13.68 16.60 -7.56
C ALA A 209 14.21 16.05 -6.22
N ARG A 210 13.78 14.85 -5.79
CA ARG A 210 14.23 14.17 -4.57
C ARG A 210 15.61 13.50 -4.71
N LEU A 211 16.06 13.26 -5.95
CA LEU A 211 17.40 12.73 -6.25
C LEU A 211 18.53 13.77 -6.07
N LYS A 212 18.20 15.04 -5.82
CA LYS A 212 19.20 16.12 -5.71
C LYS A 212 19.87 16.19 -4.34
#